data_AF-A0AAW0SDK2-F1
#
_entry.id   AF-A0AAW0SDK2-F1
#
_cell.length_a   1.000
_cell.length_b   1.000
_cell.length_c   1.000
_cell.angle_alpha   90.00
_cell.angle_beta   90.00
_cell.angle_gamma   90.00
#
_symmetry.space_group_name_H-M   'P 1'
#
loop_
_entity.id
_entity.type
_entity.pdbx_description
1 polymer ?
#
loop_
_entity_poly.entity_id
_entity_poly.type
_entity_poly.pdbx_seq_one_letter_code
_entity_poly.pdbx_strand_id
1 'polypeptide(L)'
;MQLTSMADGVAKTVAHFTLDKVQPQVISFEEQVASIRQHLADIYERESSWREAAAVLTGIPLETGQKQYSVDYKLETYLKIARLYLEDDDPVQGEAYINRASILQAESKNEQLLIYYKVCYARVLDY
;
A
#
# COMPACT_ATOMS: atom_id res chain seq x y z
N MET A 1 -5.08 -14.95 8.87
CA MET A 1 -6.23 -14.07 8.57
C MET A 1 -7.20 -14.88 7.70
N GLN A 2 -8.45 -15.11 8.11
CA GLN A 2 -9.38 -15.99 7.35
C GLN A 2 -9.83 -15.41 5.99
N LEU A 3 -9.60 -14.12 5.75
CA LEU A 3 -9.95 -13.45 4.49
C LEU A 3 -9.21 -14.05 3.28
N THR A 4 -7.96 -14.46 3.45
CA THR A 4 -7.11 -14.98 2.35
C THR A 4 -7.54 -16.35 1.84
N SER A 5 -8.43 -17.05 2.55
CA SER A 5 -8.98 -18.36 2.13
C SER A 5 -10.34 -18.27 1.44
N MET A 6 -10.89 -17.07 1.30
CA MET A 6 -12.21 -16.83 0.70
C MET A 6 -12.08 -16.44 -0.78
N ALA A 7 -13.17 -16.56 -1.54
CA ALA A 7 -13.23 -15.99 -2.89
C ALA A 7 -13.13 -14.46 -2.84
N ASP A 8 -12.42 -13.86 -3.79
CA ASP A 8 -12.08 -12.42 -3.83
C ASP A 8 -13.31 -11.51 -3.65
N GLY A 9 -14.43 -11.81 -4.31
CA GLY A 9 -15.66 -11.03 -4.16
C GLY A 9 -16.23 -11.02 -2.72
N VAL A 10 -16.14 -12.17 -2.03
CA VAL A 10 -16.59 -12.27 -0.64
C VAL A 10 -15.58 -11.60 0.30
N ALA A 11 -14.29 -11.85 0.10
CA ALA A 11 -13.22 -11.24 0.89
C ALA A 11 -13.28 -9.70 0.82
N LYS A 12 -13.50 -9.14 -0.38
CA LYS A 12 -13.68 -7.70 -0.59
C LYS A 12 -14.89 -7.14 0.15
N THR A 13 -16.04 -7.82 0.05
CA THR A 13 -17.27 -7.41 0.75
C THR A 13 -17.07 -7.39 2.26
N VAL A 14 -16.45 -8.43 2.82
CA VAL A 14 -16.15 -8.53 4.25
C VAL A 14 -15.13 -7.48 4.67
N ALA A 15 -14.10 -7.22 3.85
CA ALA A 15 -13.08 -6.21 4.12
C ALA A 15 -13.69 -4.81 4.25
N HIS A 16 -14.52 -4.39 3.27
CA HIS A 16 -15.22 -3.10 3.31
C HIS A 16 -16.14 -2.98 4.53
N PHE A 17 -16.99 -4.00 4.75
CA PHE A 17 -17.87 -4.01 5.93
C PHE A 17 -17.08 -3.90 7.24
N THR A 18 -15.95 -4.60 7.34
CA THR A 18 -15.11 -4.57 8.54
C THR A 18 -14.49 -3.19 8.72
N LEU A 19 -13.93 -2.58 7.66
CA LEU A 19 -13.35 -1.23 7.70
C LEU A 19 -14.37 -0.19 8.16
N ASP A 20 -15.61 -0.25 7.64
CA ASP A 20 -16.69 0.65 8.06
C ASP A 20 -17.05 0.51 9.54
N LYS A 21 -17.07 -0.73 10.04
CA LYS A 21 -17.41 -1.01 11.45
C LYS A 21 -16.32 -0.63 12.43
N VAL A 22 -15.05 -0.76 12.04
CA VAL A 22 -13.92 -0.39 12.91
C VAL A 22 -13.58 1.10 12.84
N GLN A 23 -14.08 1.84 11.84
CA GLN A 23 -13.78 3.27 11.64
C GLN A 23 -13.93 4.14 12.92
N PRO A 24 -14.97 4.00 13.77
CA PRO A 24 -15.10 4.79 15.00
C PRO A 24 -14.02 4.51 16.04
N GLN A 25 -13.35 3.35 15.95
CA GLN A 25 -12.31 2.89 16.87
C GLN A 25 -11.01 2.58 16.12
N VAL A 26 -10.78 3.24 14.96
CA VAL A 26 -9.68 2.92 14.03
C VAL A 26 -8.31 2.95 14.70
N ILE A 27 -8.12 3.85 15.67
CA ILE A 27 -6.87 3.99 16.45
C ILE A 27 -6.59 2.71 17.25
N SER A 28 -7.61 2.11 17.86
CA SER A 28 -7.47 0.88 18.65
C SER A 28 -7.22 -0.37 17.79
N PHE A 29 -7.55 -0.31 16.50
CA PHE A 29 -7.45 -1.44 15.57
C PHE A 29 -6.49 -1.15 14.40
N GLU A 30 -5.52 -0.26 14.58
CA GLU A 30 -4.67 0.25 13.50
C GLU A 30 -3.95 -0.88 12.75
N GLU A 31 -3.43 -1.87 13.48
CA GLU A 31 -2.78 -3.05 12.89
C GLU A 31 -3.72 -3.89 12.04
N GLN A 32 -4.94 -4.15 12.54
CA GLN A 32 -5.94 -4.93 11.83
C GLN A 32 -6.42 -4.17 10.59
N VAL A 33 -6.61 -2.85 10.70
CA VAL A 33 -6.97 -1.98 9.59
C VAL A 33 -5.89 -2.00 8.51
N ALA A 34 -4.61 -1.86 8.88
CA ALA A 34 -3.51 -1.95 7.93
C ALA A 34 -3.47 -3.32 7.24
N SER A 35 -3.64 -4.41 7.99
CA SER A 35 -3.68 -5.77 7.42
C SER A 35 -4.86 -5.97 6.46
N ILE A 36 -6.06 -5.47 6.80
CA ILE A 36 -7.23 -5.55 5.92
C ILE A 36 -7.01 -4.73 4.65
N ARG A 37 -6.45 -3.53 4.76
CA ARG A 37 -6.14 -2.67 3.62
C ARG A 37 -5.10 -3.30 2.69
N GLN A 38 -4.04 -3.90 3.22
CA GLN A 38 -3.05 -4.63 2.40
C GLN A 38 -3.71 -5.74 1.59
N HIS A 39 -4.52 -6.58 2.24
CA HIS A 39 -5.20 -7.68 1.55
C HIS A 39 -6.23 -7.18 0.52
N LEU A 40 -6.98 -6.13 0.86
CA LEU A 40 -7.95 -5.52 -0.05
C LEU A 40 -7.27 -4.91 -1.28
N ALA A 41 -6.10 -4.29 -1.11
CA ALA A 41 -5.30 -3.80 -2.23
C ALA A 41 -4.80 -4.93 -3.12
N ASP A 42 -4.40 -6.08 -2.55
CA ASP A 42 -4.01 -7.26 -3.35
C ASP A 42 -5.17 -7.78 -4.21
N ILE A 43 -6.40 -7.75 -3.69
CA ILE A 43 -7.60 -8.14 -4.45
C ILE A 43 -7.80 -7.19 -5.64
N TYR A 44 -7.76 -5.87 -5.39
CA TYR A 44 -7.91 -4.88 -6.44
C TYR A 44 -6.79 -4.96 -7.49
N GLU A 45 -5.56 -5.24 -7.08
CA GLU A 45 -4.42 -5.45 -7.97
C GLU A 45 -4.64 -6.66 -8.90
N ARG A 46 -5.14 -7.80 -8.38
CA ARG A 46 -5.47 -8.99 -9.19
C ARG A 46 -6.56 -8.73 -10.23
N GLU A 47 -7.45 -7.79 -9.94
CA GLU A 47 -8.53 -7.37 -10.83
C GLU A 47 -8.12 -6.20 -11.74
N SER A 48 -6.84 -5.79 -11.73
CA SER A 48 -6.34 -4.63 -12.48
C SER A 48 -7.05 -3.30 -12.16
N SER A 49 -7.65 -3.21 -10.97
CA SER A 49 -8.25 -1.98 -10.43
C SER A 49 -7.18 -1.18 -9.70
N TRP A 50 -6.25 -0.62 -10.49
CA TRP A 50 -4.99 -0.04 -9.98
C TRP A 50 -5.21 1.14 -9.05
N ARG A 51 -6.11 2.06 -9.44
CA ARG A 51 -6.48 3.24 -8.65
C ARG A 51 -7.07 2.86 -7.30
N GLU A 52 -7.98 1.90 -7.26
CA GLU A 52 -8.60 1.41 -6.03
C GLU A 52 -7.57 0.72 -5.13
N ALA A 53 -6.68 -0.09 -5.69
CA ALA A 53 -5.60 -0.71 -4.93
C ALA A 53 -4.69 0.35 -4.27
N ALA A 54 -4.30 1.38 -5.03
CA ALA A 54 -3.50 2.48 -4.51
C ALA A 54 -4.26 3.23 -3.41
N ALA A 55 -5.51 3.62 -3.65
CA ALA A 55 -6.35 4.35 -2.70
C ALA A 55 -6.56 3.60 -1.37
N VAL A 56 -6.63 2.27 -1.40
CA VAL A 56 -6.75 1.46 -0.19
C VAL A 56 -5.47 1.53 0.64
N LEU A 57 -4.29 1.43 0.01
CA LEU A 57 -2.98 1.49 0.66
C LEU A 57 -2.64 2.90 1.19
N THR A 58 -3.03 3.97 0.48
CA THR A 58 -2.83 5.35 0.95
C THR A 58 -3.61 5.65 2.23
N GLY A 59 -4.67 4.89 2.50
CA GLY A 59 -5.42 4.98 3.76
C GLY A 59 -4.73 4.34 4.98
N ILE A 60 -3.55 3.72 4.82
CA ILE A 60 -2.75 3.22 5.94
C ILE A 60 -1.95 4.40 6.53
N PRO A 61 -2.10 4.73 7.83
CA PRO A 61 -1.42 5.88 8.44
C PRO A 61 0.06 5.57 8.77
N LEU A 62 0.90 5.43 7.73
CA LEU A 62 2.31 5.02 7.87
C LEU A 62 3.16 5.96 8.76
N GLU A 63 2.84 7.26 8.78
CA GLU A 63 3.57 8.29 9.55
C GLU A 63 2.75 8.92 10.68
N THR A 64 1.42 8.88 10.58
CA THR A 64 0.50 9.62 11.46
C THR A 64 -0.21 8.72 12.49
N GLY A 65 -0.01 7.40 12.41
CA GLY A 65 -0.59 6.42 13.31
C GLY A 65 0.12 6.33 14.67
N GLN A 66 -0.50 5.62 15.61
CA GLN A 66 0.15 5.23 16.87
C GLN A 66 1.11 4.06 16.64
N LYS A 67 0.85 3.21 15.65
CA LYS A 67 1.71 2.08 15.32
C LYS A 67 2.99 2.57 14.64
N GLN A 68 4.13 2.12 15.18
CA GLN A 68 5.42 2.30 14.51
C GLN A 68 5.64 1.16 13.51
N TYR A 69 5.63 1.49 12.22
CA TYR A 69 5.99 0.57 11.15
C TYR A 69 7.51 0.58 10.93
N SER A 70 8.07 -0.56 10.55
CA SER A 70 9.47 -0.63 10.13
C SER A 70 9.71 0.20 8.87
N VAL A 71 10.95 0.68 8.69
CA VAL A 71 11.38 1.37 7.46
C VAL A 71 11.05 0.55 6.23
N ASP A 72 11.37 -0.75 6.26
CA ASP A 72 11.13 -1.67 5.14
C ASP A 72 9.64 -1.78 4.78
N TYR A 73 8.74 -1.86 5.77
CA TYR A 73 7.30 -1.94 5.52
C TYR A 73 6.76 -0.66 4.87
N LYS A 74 7.22 0.50 5.36
CA LYS A 74 6.84 1.81 4.78
C LYS A 74 7.36 1.94 3.36
N LEU A 75 8.62 1.57 3.14
CA LEU A 75 9.28 1.60 1.84
C LEU A 75 8.54 0.70 0.85
N GLU A 76 8.29 -0.57 1.21
CA GLU A 76 7.54 -1.51 0.38
C GLU A 76 6.15 -0.98 0.02
N THR A 77 5.43 -0.41 1.00
CA THR A 77 4.09 0.16 0.77
C THR A 77 4.14 1.35 -0.19
N TYR A 78 5.09 2.29 -0.01
CA TYR A 78 5.23 3.42 -0.94
C TYR A 78 5.64 3.00 -2.35
N LEU A 79 6.54 2.02 -2.49
CA LEU A 79 6.92 1.46 -3.80
C LEU A 79 5.72 0.82 -4.49
N LYS A 80 4.90 0.08 -3.74
CA LYS A 80 3.69 -0.54 -4.27
C LYS A 80 2.67 0.51 -4.73
N ILE A 81 2.44 1.55 -3.93
CA ILE A 81 1.55 2.67 -4.31
C ILE A 81 2.05 3.37 -5.58
N ALA A 82 3.35 3.69 -5.63
CA ALA A 82 3.94 4.34 -6.81
C ALA A 82 3.74 3.50 -8.08
N ARG A 83 4.05 2.19 -8.01
CA ARG A 83 3.83 1.26 -9.11
C ARG A 83 2.35 1.23 -9.54
N LEU A 84 1.41 1.12 -8.59
CA LEU A 84 -0.02 1.07 -8.91
C LEU A 84 -0.50 2.32 -9.65
N TYR A 85 -0.03 3.52 -9.28
CA TYR A 85 -0.36 4.74 -10.01
C TYR A 85 0.26 4.80 -11.41
N LEU A 86 1.45 4.23 -11.61
CA LEU A 86 2.03 4.11 -12.96
C LEU A 86 1.23 3.16 -13.85
N GLU A 87 0.72 2.05 -13.30
CA GLU A 87 -0.16 1.14 -14.06
C GLU A 87 -1.54 1.77 -14.36
N ASP A 88 -1.93 2.81 -13.62
CA ASP A 88 -3.14 3.62 -13.83
C ASP A 88 -2.93 4.85 -14.74
N ASP A 89 -1.76 4.95 -15.40
CA ASP A 89 -1.36 6.11 -16.22
C ASP A 89 -1.37 7.45 -15.45
N ASP A 90 -1.11 7.43 -14.14
CA ASP A 90 -0.97 8.62 -13.28
C ASP A 90 0.48 8.77 -12.76
N PRO A 91 1.42 9.23 -13.61
CA PRO A 91 2.82 9.39 -13.23
C PRO A 91 3.02 10.48 -12.17
N VAL A 92 2.12 11.47 -12.08
CA VAL A 92 2.20 12.54 -11.07
C VAL A 92 2.01 11.96 -9.68
N GLN A 93 1.01 11.11 -9.47
CA GLN A 93 0.86 10.40 -8.20
C GLN A 93 1.98 9.38 -7.99
N GLY A 94 2.39 8.65 -9.04
CA GLY A 94 3.53 7.72 -8.97
C GLY A 94 4.81 8.40 -8.43
N GLU A 95 5.15 9.56 -8.98
CA GLU A 95 6.29 10.36 -8.57
C GLU A 95 6.15 10.88 -7.13
N ALA A 96 4.96 11.31 -6.72
CA ALA A 96 4.74 11.77 -5.35
C ALA A 96 5.07 10.69 -4.31
N TYR A 97 4.74 9.42 -4.60
CA TYR A 97 5.03 8.31 -3.68
C TYR A 97 6.47 7.79 -3.80
N ILE A 98 7.10 7.82 -4.99
CA ILE A 98 8.51 7.46 -5.10
C ILE A 98 9.41 8.47 -4.36
N ASN A 99 9.01 9.74 -4.31
CA ASN A 99 9.69 10.78 -3.55
C ASN A 99 9.56 10.57 -2.03
N ARG A 100 8.50 9.92 -1.54
CA ARG A 100 8.44 9.49 -0.13
C ARG A 100 9.34 8.29 0.13
N ALA A 101 9.38 7.34 -0.80
CA ALA A 101 10.29 6.19 -0.72
C ALA A 101 11.78 6.61 -0.74
N SER A 102 12.14 7.67 -1.47
CA SER A 102 13.53 8.14 -1.56
C SER A 102 14.09 8.65 -0.24
N ILE A 103 13.24 9.18 0.64
CA ILE A 103 13.61 9.60 2.01
C ILE A 103 13.98 8.38 2.86
N LEU A 104 13.24 7.28 2.71
CA LEU A 104 13.37 6.08 3.54
C LEU A 104 14.42 5.09 3.03
N GLN A 105 14.73 5.08 1.73
CA GLN A 105 15.62 4.07 1.16
C GLN A 105 17.01 4.04 1.81
N ALA A 106 17.54 5.20 2.24
CA ALA A 106 18.85 5.27 2.89
C ALA A 106 18.90 4.58 4.27
N GLU A 107 17.74 4.38 4.90
CA GLU A 107 17.61 3.74 6.21
C GLU A 107 17.36 2.23 6.11
N SER A 108 17.00 1.72 4.92
CA SER A 108 16.78 0.30 4.69
C SER A 108 18.10 -0.43 4.47
N LYS A 109 18.21 -1.63 5.05
CA LYS A 109 19.32 -2.58 4.79
C LYS A 109 18.91 -3.71 3.85
N ASN A 110 17.67 -3.69 3.36
CA ASN A 110 17.13 -4.73 2.51
C ASN A 110 17.53 -4.47 1.05
N GLU A 111 18.58 -5.16 0.60
CA GLU A 111 19.13 -5.00 -0.75
C GLU A 111 18.09 -5.21 -1.86
N GLN A 112 17.14 -6.13 -1.67
CA GLN A 112 16.08 -6.38 -2.65
C GLN A 112 15.13 -5.18 -2.76
N LEU A 113 14.72 -4.59 -1.63
CA LEU A 113 13.89 -3.37 -1.65
C LEU A 113 14.63 -2.18 -2.27
N LEU A 114 15.93 -2.05 -2.04
CA LEU A 114 16.74 -1.01 -2.68
C LEU A 114 16.83 -1.17 -4.19
N ILE A 115 16.92 -2.41 -4.69
CA ILE A 115 16.87 -2.70 -6.12
C ILE A 115 15.50 -2.34 -6.69
N TYR A 116 14.41 -2.75 -6.03
CA TYR A 116 13.05 -2.41 -6.48
C TYR A 116 12.79 -0.91 -6.48
N TYR A 117 13.30 -0.18 -5.48
CA TYR A 117 13.25 1.28 -5.47
C TYR A 117 13.92 1.87 -6.70
N LYS A 118 15.15 1.45 -7.03
CA LYS A 118 15.87 1.97 -8.20
C LYS A 118 15.13 1.69 -9.50
N VAL A 119 14.55 0.50 -9.65
CA VAL A 119 13.74 0.15 -10.83
C VAL A 119 12.49 1.01 -10.92
N CYS A 120 11.75 1.18 -9.82
CA CYS A 120 10.55 2.03 -9.81
C CYS A 120 10.89 3.49 -10.08
N TYR A 121 11.98 4.01 -9.52
CA TYR A 121 12.44 5.37 -9.75
C TYR A 121 12.83 5.61 -11.21
N ALA A 122 13.54 4.67 -11.84
CA ALA A 122 13.84 4.74 -13.27
C ALA A 122 12.55 4.75 -14.11
N ARG A 123 11.59 3.87 -13.81
CA ARG A 123 10.29 3.85 -14.50
C ARG A 123 9.60 5.21 -14.42
N VAL A 124 9.53 5.84 -13.25
CA VAL A 124 8.91 7.17 -13.10
C VAL A 124 9.58 8.22 -14.00
N LEU A 125 10.91 8.18 -14.15
CA LEU A 125 11.64 9.11 -15.00
C LEU A 125 11.44 8.86 -16.50
N ASP A 126 11.01 7.67 -16.89
CA ASP A 126 10.76 7.30 -18.29
C ASP A 126 9.35 7.72 -18.78
N TYR A 127 8.41 8.05 -17.89
CA TYR A 127 7.07 8.56 -18.21
C TYR A 127 7.08 10.05 -18.56
#